data_AF-A0A024VG52-F1
#
_entry.id   AF-A0A024VG52-F1
#
_cell.length_a   1.000
_cell.length_b   1.000
_cell.length_c   1.000
_cell.angle_alpha   90.00
_cell.angle_beta   90.00
_cell.angle_gamma   90.00
#
_symmetry.space_group_name_H-M   'P 1'
#
loop_
_entity.id
_entity.type
_entity.pdbx_description
1 polymer ?
#
loop_
_entity_poly.entity_id
_entity_poly.type
_entity_poly.pdbx_seq_one_letter_code
_entity_poly.pdbx_strand_id
1 'polypeptide(L)'
;CIGENNGKNCSREGYDCNKTNLKLNEIFVDLDCPRCEKACTSYNEWLKKKEGEFNKQKKKYEKEIENNQSNSHSTYDNELYNNLKKNYPSVKEFVETLKEGAYCTNNTKDGEIDFNKQYDTFSHSQYCKSCPILGAECKNGQCNSFNDITCPKIQNILNISTYKIKNTIDINMLVNNNKKKQLSDDLKDDFNDCDFFKRLRRQNWNCKYKCNINVCELKNFVYGIDDEKVMLIGVLIKRWLKYFLKDYSKIKEKLNHCINNEEKKISCIRGCYKNCECVEKWISKKEKEWTDIKARYVQQYESKDEDVSSKLKKFLKQELFTNYVKNALATGETLDTMKESDGCKESSESKGKSCKRNDVITILLNRLEDKMKKCKTQHDQSKNENCFKTLPPPPRPRRRRPPVLRRGVRRVPRARQGGEREAEEKKEEEKEEDTEGKVQPPPAPTQSACEIVDGILK
;
A
#
# COMPACT_ATOMS: atom_id res chain seq x y z
N CYS A 1 -3.35 -16.45 -10.55
CA CYS A 1 -3.93 -16.95 -9.30
C CYS A 1 -4.91 -18.08 -9.52
N ILE A 2 -5.76 -18.01 -10.57
CA ILE A 2 -6.75 -19.04 -10.92
C ILE A 2 -6.24 -20.18 -11.84
N GLY A 3 -5.13 -19.98 -12.57
CA GLY A 3 -4.63 -20.94 -13.55
C GLY A 3 -5.40 -20.87 -14.88
N GLU A 4 -4.91 -21.55 -15.92
CA GLU A 4 -5.45 -21.46 -17.29
C GLU A 4 -6.87 -22.04 -17.44
N ASN A 5 -7.26 -22.99 -16.57
CA ASN A 5 -8.59 -23.63 -16.56
C ASN A 5 -9.35 -23.45 -15.23
N ASN A 6 -9.09 -22.36 -14.47
CA ASN A 6 -9.59 -22.20 -13.09
C ASN A 6 -9.22 -23.35 -12.13
N GLY A 7 -8.26 -24.19 -12.51
CA GLY A 7 -7.82 -25.34 -11.72
C GLY A 7 -6.93 -25.01 -10.52
N LYS A 8 -6.61 -23.72 -10.31
CA LYS A 8 -5.89 -23.24 -9.12
C LYS A 8 -6.79 -22.30 -8.34
N ASN A 9 -6.73 -22.38 -7.02
CA ASN A 9 -7.45 -21.48 -6.13
C ASN A 9 -6.45 -20.85 -5.16
N CYS A 10 -5.64 -19.91 -5.66
CA CYS A 10 -4.62 -19.27 -4.84
C CYS A 10 -5.12 -17.93 -4.28
N SER A 11 -4.80 -17.68 -3.01
CA SER A 11 -5.02 -16.37 -2.37
C SER A 11 -3.90 -15.38 -2.65
N ARG A 12 -4.19 -14.09 -2.44
CA ARG A 12 -3.20 -13.00 -2.51
C ARG A 12 -2.08 -13.13 -1.47
N GLU A 13 -2.29 -13.88 -0.40
CA GLU A 13 -1.26 -14.23 0.57
C GLU A 13 -0.34 -15.33 0.03
N GLY A 14 -0.74 -16.05 -1.01
CA GLY A 14 0.02 -17.17 -1.57
C GLY A 14 -0.27 -18.51 -0.91
N TYR A 15 -1.46 -18.67 -0.35
CA TYR A 15 -2.00 -19.98 0.06
C TYR A 15 -2.84 -20.59 -1.06
N ASP A 16 -2.82 -21.91 -1.18
CA ASP A 16 -3.78 -22.67 -2.00
C ASP A 16 -5.01 -22.93 -1.14
N CYS A 17 -6.13 -22.30 -1.47
CA CYS A 17 -7.35 -22.35 -0.65
C CYS A 17 -8.02 -23.73 -0.60
N ASN A 18 -7.61 -24.66 -1.48
CA ASN A 18 -8.09 -26.03 -1.48
C ASN A 18 -7.16 -26.97 -0.69
N LYS A 19 -5.85 -26.67 -0.64
CA LYS A 19 -4.82 -27.55 -0.05
C LYS A 19 -4.28 -27.05 1.29
N THR A 20 -4.01 -25.75 1.40
CA THR A 20 -3.46 -25.16 2.61
C THR A 20 -4.48 -25.29 3.74
N ASN A 21 -4.16 -26.04 4.78
CA ASN A 21 -5.04 -26.21 5.93
C ASN A 21 -4.97 -25.00 6.87
N LEU A 22 -5.51 -23.87 6.41
CA LEU A 22 -5.60 -22.63 7.20
C LEU A 22 -6.52 -22.77 8.43
N LYS A 23 -7.31 -23.86 8.50
CA LYS A 23 -8.23 -24.14 9.60
C LYS A 23 -7.53 -24.69 10.85
N LEU A 24 -6.27 -25.12 10.74
CA LEU A 24 -5.47 -25.55 11.90
C LEU A 24 -5.10 -24.38 12.82
N ASN A 25 -5.35 -23.13 12.41
CA ASN A 25 -4.95 -21.90 13.12
C ASN A 25 -3.43 -21.82 13.37
N GLU A 26 -2.64 -22.56 12.59
CA GLU A 26 -1.18 -22.41 12.59
C GLU A 26 -0.79 -21.03 12.05
N ILE A 27 0.19 -20.41 12.69
CA ILE A 27 0.62 -19.03 12.40
C ILE A 27 1.57 -19.00 11.21
N PHE A 28 2.52 -19.93 11.23
CA PHE A 28 3.68 -19.97 10.35
C PHE A 28 3.54 -21.10 9.34
N VAL A 29 2.48 -21.01 8.54
CA VAL A 29 2.15 -21.99 7.49
C VAL A 29 2.97 -21.69 6.23
N ASP A 30 3.47 -22.75 5.60
CA ASP A 30 4.19 -22.64 4.33
C ASP A 30 3.29 -22.17 3.17
N LEU A 31 3.90 -21.54 2.16
CA LEU A 31 3.17 -21.01 1.01
C LEU A 31 3.08 -22.05 -0.11
N ASP A 32 1.88 -22.48 -0.45
CA ASP A 32 1.63 -23.38 -1.58
C ASP A 32 1.50 -22.63 -2.92
N CYS A 33 1.23 -21.31 -2.88
CA CYS A 33 1.01 -20.46 -4.05
C CYS A 33 1.83 -19.13 -4.03
N PRO A 34 3.15 -19.13 -3.76
CA PRO A 34 3.93 -17.89 -3.63
C PRO A 34 3.92 -17.03 -4.91
N ARG A 35 3.77 -17.65 -6.09
CA ARG A 35 3.65 -16.93 -7.37
C ARG A 35 2.42 -16.03 -7.45
N CYS A 36 1.29 -16.41 -6.84
CA CYS A 36 0.10 -15.56 -6.81
C CYS A 36 0.32 -14.35 -5.89
N GLU A 37 0.93 -14.55 -4.72
CA GLU A 37 1.31 -13.46 -3.81
C GLU A 37 2.20 -12.43 -4.52
N LYS A 38 3.21 -12.92 -5.25
CA LYS A 38 4.14 -12.08 -6.02
C LYS A 38 3.41 -11.30 -7.11
N ALA A 39 2.58 -11.96 -7.91
CA ALA A 39 1.79 -11.30 -8.96
C ALA A 39 0.84 -10.24 -8.39
N CYS A 40 0.12 -10.54 -7.31
CA CYS A 40 -0.76 -9.60 -6.65
C CYS A 40 0.01 -8.41 -6.06
N THR A 41 1.17 -8.63 -5.45
CA THR A 41 2.03 -7.56 -4.95
C THR A 41 2.50 -6.65 -6.09
N SER A 42 3.02 -7.20 -7.18
CA SER A 42 3.48 -6.42 -8.33
C SER A 42 2.35 -5.64 -9.00
N TYR A 43 1.19 -6.27 -9.20
CA TYR A 43 0.01 -5.60 -9.76
C TYR A 43 -0.45 -4.43 -8.88
N ASN A 44 -0.46 -4.61 -7.55
CA ASN A 44 -0.84 -3.58 -6.60
C ASN A 44 0.15 -2.40 -6.56
N GLU A 45 1.43 -2.66 -6.76
CA GLU A 45 2.45 -1.61 -6.86
C GLU A 45 2.31 -0.81 -8.16
N TRP A 46 2.07 -1.50 -9.27
CA TRP A 46 1.76 -0.87 -10.56
C TRP A 46 0.48 -0.02 -10.49
N LEU A 47 -0.60 -0.55 -9.92
CA LEU A 47 -1.87 0.18 -9.74
C LEU A 47 -1.68 1.46 -8.91
N LYS A 48 -0.97 1.38 -7.78
CA LYS A 48 -0.67 2.57 -6.96
C LYS A 48 0.13 3.63 -7.71
N LYS A 49 1.04 3.20 -8.59
CA LYS A 49 1.80 4.12 -9.45
C LYS A 49 0.85 4.79 -10.45
N LYS A 50 -0.04 4.03 -11.09
CA LYS A 50 -1.04 4.53 -12.05
C LYS A 50 -2.05 5.47 -11.42
N GLU A 51 -2.58 5.13 -10.24
CA GLU A 51 -3.43 6.00 -9.45
C GLU A 51 -2.71 7.31 -9.10
N GLY A 52 -1.41 7.25 -8.79
CA GLY A 52 -0.58 8.41 -8.55
C GLY A 52 -0.37 9.30 -9.78
N GLU A 53 -0.19 8.71 -10.95
CA GLU A 53 -0.07 9.41 -12.24
C GLU A 53 -1.40 10.10 -12.61
N PHE A 54 -2.51 9.37 -12.52
CA PHE A 54 -3.86 9.88 -12.75
C PHE A 54 -4.18 11.09 -11.86
N ASN A 55 -3.94 10.98 -10.55
CA ASN A 55 -4.15 12.07 -9.61
C ASN A 55 -3.30 13.32 -9.92
N LYS A 56 -2.11 13.16 -10.51
CA LYS A 56 -1.27 14.30 -10.93
C LYS A 56 -1.84 14.97 -12.17
N GLN A 57 -2.28 14.19 -13.16
CA GLN A 57 -2.92 14.70 -14.36
C GLN A 57 -4.22 15.42 -14.03
N LYS A 58 -5.04 14.86 -13.13
CA LYS A 58 -6.25 15.47 -12.59
C LYS A 58 -6.01 16.90 -12.07
N LYS A 59 -5.03 17.05 -11.17
CA LYS A 59 -4.64 18.35 -10.60
C LYS A 59 -4.04 19.31 -11.63
N LYS A 60 -3.42 18.80 -12.68
CA LYS A 60 -2.89 19.62 -13.76
C LYS A 60 -4.05 20.16 -14.60
N TYR A 61 -5.01 19.32 -14.97
CA TYR A 61 -6.21 19.74 -15.68
C TYR A 61 -6.98 20.83 -14.94
N GLU A 62 -7.23 20.66 -13.63
CA GLU A 62 -7.86 21.69 -12.77
C GLU A 62 -7.16 23.04 -12.91
N LYS A 63 -5.82 23.03 -12.82
CA LYS A 63 -5.01 24.25 -12.91
C LYS A 63 -5.02 24.89 -14.30
N GLU A 64 -4.99 24.12 -15.38
CA GLU A 64 -4.98 24.70 -16.73
C GLU A 64 -6.35 25.31 -17.08
N ILE A 65 -7.45 24.66 -16.69
CA ILE A 65 -8.81 25.16 -16.90
C ILE A 65 -9.11 26.40 -16.04
N GLU A 66 -8.56 26.48 -14.83
CA GLU A 66 -8.64 27.67 -13.97
C GLU A 66 -7.74 28.82 -14.46
N ASN A 67 -6.48 28.54 -14.80
CA ASN A 67 -5.45 29.56 -15.06
C ASN A 67 -5.34 30.04 -16.51
N ASN A 68 -6.28 29.69 -17.40
CA ASN A 68 -6.23 30.01 -18.83
C ASN A 68 -6.17 31.53 -19.16
N GLN A 69 -6.21 32.40 -18.15
CA GLN A 69 -6.00 33.85 -18.28
C GLN A 69 -4.55 34.31 -18.07
N SER A 70 -3.62 33.46 -17.60
CA SER A 70 -2.34 33.94 -17.04
C SER A 70 -1.05 33.33 -17.61
N ASN A 71 -1.10 32.28 -18.43
CA ASN A 71 0.08 31.72 -19.07
C ASN A 71 -0.24 31.15 -20.46
N SER A 72 0.08 31.88 -21.54
CA SER A 72 0.68 31.26 -22.73
C SER A 72 1.10 32.33 -23.75
N HIS A 73 2.29 32.15 -24.30
CA HIS A 73 2.90 32.94 -25.37
C HIS A 73 2.49 32.43 -26.77
N SER A 74 1.50 31.53 -26.88
CA SER A 74 0.99 30.94 -28.13
C SER A 74 -0.55 31.00 -28.21
N THR A 75 -1.10 31.27 -29.39
CA THR A 75 -2.55 31.35 -29.65
C THR A 75 -3.25 29.99 -29.60
N TYR A 76 -2.53 28.92 -29.94
CA TYR A 76 -3.04 27.55 -30.09
C TYR A 76 -3.48 26.91 -28.77
N ASP A 77 -2.66 27.05 -27.72
CA ASP A 77 -2.96 26.44 -26.41
C ASP A 77 -4.21 27.09 -25.78
N ASN A 78 -4.40 28.39 -25.96
CA ASN A 78 -5.55 29.12 -25.41
C ASN A 78 -6.87 28.67 -26.03
N GLU A 79 -6.91 28.46 -27.34
CA GLU A 79 -8.13 28.01 -28.04
C GLU A 79 -8.53 26.60 -27.59
N LEU A 80 -7.56 25.69 -27.48
CA LEU A 80 -7.78 24.35 -26.94
C LEU A 80 -8.34 24.37 -25.52
N TYR A 81 -7.68 25.08 -24.59
CA TYR A 81 -8.15 25.13 -23.20
C TYR A 81 -9.48 25.88 -23.05
N ASN A 82 -9.77 26.87 -23.90
CA ASN A 82 -11.09 27.55 -23.90
C ASN A 82 -12.20 26.61 -24.37
N ASN A 83 -11.95 25.83 -25.43
CA ASN A 83 -12.89 24.82 -25.91
C ASN A 83 -13.09 23.70 -24.89
N LEU A 84 -12.00 23.19 -24.30
CA LEU A 84 -12.08 22.22 -23.20
C LEU A 84 -12.84 22.77 -22.00
N LYS A 85 -12.62 24.03 -21.61
CA LYS A 85 -13.35 24.68 -20.50
C LYS A 85 -14.83 24.86 -20.80
N LYS A 86 -15.20 25.12 -22.06
CA LYS A 86 -16.59 25.27 -22.47
C LYS A 86 -17.34 23.94 -22.47
N ASN A 87 -16.70 22.89 -22.98
CA ASN A 87 -17.33 21.58 -23.17
C ASN A 87 -17.20 20.68 -21.92
N TYR A 88 -16.13 20.88 -21.13
CA TYR A 88 -15.78 20.12 -19.93
C TYR A 88 -15.29 21.07 -18.83
N PRO A 89 -16.14 21.99 -18.31
CA PRO A 89 -15.77 22.94 -17.26
C PRO A 89 -15.25 22.26 -15.99
N SER A 90 -15.64 21.01 -15.73
CA SER A 90 -15.14 20.25 -14.59
C SER A 90 -14.29 19.06 -15.02
N VAL A 91 -13.32 18.71 -14.18
CA VAL A 91 -12.53 17.48 -14.31
C VAL A 91 -13.41 16.24 -14.38
N LYS A 92 -14.53 16.24 -13.65
CA LYS A 92 -15.43 15.09 -13.57
C LYS A 92 -16.02 14.78 -14.96
N GLU A 93 -16.41 15.82 -15.69
CA GLU A 93 -16.94 15.71 -17.06
C GLU A 93 -15.84 15.28 -18.03
N PHE A 94 -14.65 15.88 -17.97
CA PHE A 94 -13.54 15.47 -18.83
C PHE A 94 -13.11 14.01 -18.59
N VAL A 95 -13.03 13.59 -17.34
CA VAL A 95 -12.65 12.23 -16.97
C VAL A 95 -13.71 11.22 -17.40
N GLU A 96 -14.98 11.62 -17.45
CA GLU A 96 -16.05 10.76 -17.93
C GLU A 96 -15.87 10.38 -19.40
N THR A 97 -15.36 11.27 -20.26
CA THR A 97 -15.12 10.95 -21.67
C THR A 97 -13.99 9.95 -21.87
N LEU A 98 -13.09 9.77 -20.88
CA LEU A 98 -11.98 8.82 -21.01
C LEU A 98 -12.47 7.37 -21.11
N LYS A 99 -13.67 7.08 -20.60
CA LYS A 99 -14.28 5.74 -20.70
C LYS A 99 -14.57 5.34 -22.14
N GLU A 100 -14.79 6.32 -23.04
CA GLU A 100 -15.11 6.11 -24.46
C GLU A 100 -13.88 5.70 -25.29
N GLY A 101 -12.66 5.91 -24.77
CA GLY A 101 -11.44 5.54 -25.48
C GLY A 101 -11.40 4.02 -25.75
N ALA A 102 -10.91 3.62 -26.94
CA ALA A 102 -10.97 2.24 -27.43
C ALA A 102 -10.44 1.16 -26.45
N TYR A 103 -9.45 1.50 -25.63
CA TYR A 103 -8.85 0.61 -24.62
C TYR A 103 -9.56 0.63 -23.26
N CYS A 104 -10.55 1.51 -23.08
CA CYS A 104 -11.40 1.61 -21.90
C CYS A 104 -12.80 1.03 -22.15
N THR A 105 -13.29 1.10 -23.40
CA THR A 105 -14.56 0.50 -23.84
C THR A 105 -14.48 -1.01 -24.10
N ASN A 106 -13.37 -1.49 -24.66
CA ASN A 106 -13.22 -2.90 -25.01
C ASN A 106 -12.36 -3.65 -23.99
N ASN A 107 -12.90 -4.75 -23.45
CA ASN A 107 -12.16 -5.82 -22.77
C ASN A 107 -11.65 -5.56 -21.34
N THR A 108 -12.56 -5.50 -20.39
CA THR A 108 -12.21 -5.78 -18.99
C THR A 108 -12.97 -7.01 -18.49
N LYS A 109 -12.25 -8.14 -18.37
CA LYS A 109 -12.74 -9.35 -17.67
C LYS A 109 -13.21 -9.06 -16.22
N ASP A 110 -12.84 -7.91 -15.67
CA ASP A 110 -13.08 -7.49 -14.28
C ASP A 110 -14.06 -6.29 -14.15
N GLY A 111 -14.76 -5.88 -15.22
CA GLY A 111 -15.84 -4.86 -15.18
C GLY A 111 -15.47 -3.49 -15.79
N GLU A 112 -16.48 -2.62 -15.98
CA GLU A 112 -16.36 -1.32 -16.67
C GLU A 112 -15.39 -0.36 -15.97
N ILE A 113 -14.53 0.33 -16.75
CA ILE A 113 -13.59 1.33 -16.22
C ILE A 113 -14.33 2.66 -16.05
N ASP A 114 -14.52 3.06 -14.79
CA ASP A 114 -15.10 4.36 -14.45
C ASP A 114 -14.11 5.17 -13.63
N PHE A 115 -13.41 6.11 -14.28
CA PHE A 115 -12.43 6.96 -13.62
C PHE A 115 -13.04 7.97 -12.62
N ASN A 116 -14.36 8.20 -12.66
CA ASN A 116 -15.07 8.95 -11.62
C ASN A 116 -15.26 8.09 -10.35
N LYS A 117 -15.33 6.76 -10.49
CA LYS A 117 -15.24 5.78 -9.40
C LYS A 117 -13.80 5.32 -9.17
N GLN A 118 -12.95 6.27 -8.79
CA GLN A 118 -11.51 6.03 -8.59
C GLN A 118 -11.22 4.83 -7.66
N TYR A 119 -12.03 4.62 -6.61
CA TYR A 119 -11.83 3.49 -5.70
C TYR A 119 -12.04 2.13 -6.36
N ASP A 120 -13.00 2.04 -7.28
CA ASP A 120 -13.32 0.80 -7.99
C ASP A 120 -12.30 0.57 -9.12
N THR A 121 -11.99 1.62 -9.90
CA THR A 121 -11.04 1.57 -11.01
C THR A 121 -9.60 1.26 -10.59
N PHE A 122 -9.16 1.77 -9.44
CA PHE A 122 -7.83 1.47 -8.88
C PHE A 122 -7.91 0.45 -7.74
N SER A 123 -8.96 -0.39 -7.73
CA SER A 123 -9.12 -1.47 -6.76
C SER A 123 -8.19 -2.65 -7.05
N HIS A 124 -8.03 -3.53 -6.06
CA HIS A 124 -7.29 -4.78 -6.24
C HIS A 124 -8.10 -5.74 -7.12
N SER A 125 -7.42 -6.48 -7.99
CA SER A 125 -8.08 -7.47 -8.85
C SER A 125 -8.87 -8.49 -8.02
N GLN A 126 -10.02 -8.93 -8.56
CA GLN A 126 -10.86 -9.96 -7.93
C GLN A 126 -10.15 -11.31 -7.76
N TYR A 127 -9.08 -11.55 -8.53
CA TYR A 127 -8.22 -12.75 -8.39
C TYR A 127 -7.19 -12.63 -7.26
N CYS A 128 -7.08 -11.46 -6.64
CA CYS A 128 -6.19 -11.16 -5.52
C CYS A 128 -7.00 -11.00 -4.22
N LYS A 129 -7.91 -11.94 -3.94
CA LYS A 129 -8.65 -12.05 -2.68
C LYS A 129 -7.95 -13.02 -1.72
N SER A 130 -8.23 -12.92 -0.43
CA SER A 130 -7.85 -14.00 0.51
C SER A 130 -8.64 -15.27 0.23
N CYS A 131 -8.20 -16.38 0.81
CA CYS A 131 -8.99 -17.61 0.78
C CYS A 131 -10.36 -17.36 1.41
N PRO A 132 -11.45 -17.86 0.77
CA PRO A 132 -12.80 -17.71 1.31
C PRO A 132 -12.88 -18.25 2.73
N ILE A 133 -13.53 -17.48 3.60
CA ILE A 133 -13.88 -17.89 4.96
C ILE A 133 -15.35 -18.31 4.91
N LEU A 134 -15.67 -19.42 5.58
CA LEU A 134 -17.01 -20.04 5.61
C LEU A 134 -18.12 -18.97 5.66
N GLY A 135 -18.94 -18.85 4.61
CA GLY A 135 -20.10 -17.94 4.55
C GLY A 135 -19.81 -16.43 4.67
N ALA A 136 -18.54 -16.01 4.67
CA ALA A 136 -18.17 -14.60 4.73
C ALA A 136 -18.29 -13.99 3.32
N GLU A 137 -19.39 -13.29 3.07
CA GLU A 137 -19.63 -12.56 1.82
C GLU A 137 -19.63 -11.06 2.06
N CYS A 138 -19.13 -10.33 1.05
CA CYS A 138 -19.19 -8.88 0.96
C CYS A 138 -19.79 -8.51 -0.40
N LYS A 139 -20.92 -7.82 -0.41
CA LYS A 139 -21.58 -7.29 -1.63
C LYS A 139 -21.82 -5.80 -1.44
N ASN A 140 -21.35 -4.98 -2.38
CA ASN A 140 -21.54 -3.52 -2.39
C ASN A 140 -21.18 -2.81 -1.08
N GLY A 141 -20.08 -3.22 -0.45
CA GLY A 141 -19.62 -2.67 0.83
C GLY A 141 -20.38 -3.17 2.08
N GLN A 142 -21.47 -3.92 1.90
CA GLN A 142 -22.12 -4.65 2.98
C GLN A 142 -21.46 -6.02 3.13
N CYS A 143 -20.75 -6.18 4.23
CA CYS A 143 -20.05 -7.40 4.58
C CYS A 143 -20.69 -8.04 5.80
N ASN A 144 -20.96 -9.35 5.70
CA ASN A 144 -21.39 -10.16 6.84
C ASN A 144 -20.45 -9.94 8.02
N SER A 145 -21.01 -9.81 9.22
CA SER A 145 -20.20 -9.90 10.43
C SER A 145 -19.69 -11.33 10.58
N PHE A 146 -18.60 -11.52 11.33
CA PHE A 146 -18.25 -12.89 11.72
C PHE A 146 -19.39 -13.57 12.48
N ASN A 147 -20.33 -12.82 13.07
CA ASN A 147 -21.48 -13.37 13.80
C ASN A 147 -22.47 -14.07 12.87
N ASP A 148 -22.53 -13.65 11.61
CA ASP A 148 -23.47 -14.15 10.60
C ASP A 148 -22.89 -15.37 9.85
N ILE A 149 -21.61 -15.69 10.06
CA ILE A 149 -20.98 -16.89 9.51
C ILE A 149 -21.72 -18.15 10.00
N THR A 150 -22.39 -18.86 9.10
CA THR A 150 -22.99 -20.16 9.41
C THR A 150 -21.90 -21.23 9.47
N CYS A 151 -21.85 -22.00 10.55
CA CYS A 151 -20.95 -23.15 10.65
C CYS A 151 -21.59 -24.35 9.95
N PRO A 152 -21.08 -24.80 8.79
CA PRO A 152 -21.61 -26.00 8.16
C PRO A 152 -21.44 -27.21 9.09
N LYS A 153 -22.48 -28.04 9.21
CA LYS A 153 -22.42 -29.33 9.91
C LYS A 153 -21.59 -30.30 9.06
N ILE A 154 -20.28 -30.32 9.25
CA ILE A 154 -19.40 -31.25 8.52
C ILE A 154 -19.34 -32.56 9.32
N GLN A 155 -19.79 -33.65 8.70
CA GLN A 155 -20.07 -34.94 9.34
C GLN A 155 -18.83 -35.81 9.63
N ASN A 156 -17.61 -35.27 9.57
CA ASN A 156 -16.34 -35.96 9.90
C ASN A 156 -15.20 -34.93 10.10
N ILE A 157 -15.39 -34.00 11.03
CA ILE A 157 -14.28 -33.14 11.48
C ILE A 157 -13.45 -33.96 12.48
N LEU A 158 -12.33 -34.53 12.01
CA LEU A 158 -11.21 -34.91 12.88
C LEU A 158 -10.80 -33.66 13.66
N ASN A 159 -11.32 -33.44 14.88
CA ASN A 159 -10.98 -32.35 15.81
C ASN A 159 -10.12 -31.22 15.18
N ILE A 160 -10.69 -30.44 14.27
CA ILE A 160 -9.95 -29.48 13.41
C ILE A 160 -9.70 -28.22 14.21
N SER A 161 -8.84 -28.32 15.21
CA SER A 161 -8.15 -27.25 15.92
C SER A 161 -7.79 -27.81 17.30
N THR A 162 -6.50 -27.92 17.57
CA THR A 162 -5.97 -28.26 18.90
C THR A 162 -6.14 -27.11 19.91
N TYR A 163 -6.39 -25.87 19.43
CA TYR A 163 -6.37 -24.66 20.27
C TYR A 163 -7.45 -23.63 19.92
N LYS A 164 -8.25 -23.28 20.93
CA LYS A 164 -9.41 -22.39 20.83
C LYS A 164 -9.13 -21.08 21.57
N ILE A 165 -9.27 -19.94 20.89
CA ILE A 165 -9.32 -18.64 21.57
C ILE A 165 -10.52 -18.67 22.53
N LYS A 166 -10.27 -18.76 23.84
CA LYS A 166 -11.32 -18.89 24.86
C LYS A 166 -12.19 -17.63 24.97
N ASN A 167 -11.56 -16.46 24.84
CA ASN A 167 -12.21 -15.16 24.98
C ASN A 167 -11.93 -14.31 23.74
N THR A 168 -12.89 -13.46 23.36
CA THR A 168 -12.68 -12.47 22.31
C THR A 168 -11.44 -11.62 22.60
N ILE A 169 -10.60 -11.43 21.59
CA ILE A 169 -9.34 -10.69 21.66
C ILE A 169 -9.40 -9.52 20.69
N ASP A 170 -9.07 -8.32 21.17
CA ASP A 170 -8.83 -7.18 20.29
C ASP A 170 -7.34 -7.08 19.93
N ILE A 171 -7.05 -6.89 18.64
CA ILE A 171 -5.72 -6.63 18.09
C ILE A 171 -5.77 -5.28 17.41
N ASN A 172 -5.07 -4.30 17.99
CA ASN A 172 -4.88 -3.01 17.36
C ASN A 172 -3.67 -3.09 16.43
N MET A 173 -3.78 -2.57 15.21
CA MET A 173 -2.68 -2.54 14.25
C MET A 173 -2.59 -1.17 13.58
N LEU A 174 -1.40 -0.61 13.55
CA LEU A 174 -1.07 0.62 12.85
C LEU A 174 -0.57 0.31 11.44
N VAL A 175 -1.30 0.75 10.41
CA VAL A 175 -0.97 0.43 9.00
C VAL A 175 -0.60 1.70 8.25
N ASN A 176 0.66 1.78 7.76
CA ASN A 176 1.14 2.91 6.96
C ASN A 176 0.97 2.66 5.45
N ASN A 177 -0.23 2.29 5.05
CA ASN A 177 -0.58 1.99 3.67
C ASN A 177 -2.04 2.34 3.35
N ASN A 178 -2.60 3.32 4.07
CA ASN A 178 -3.97 3.79 3.86
C ASN A 178 -4.17 4.23 2.40
N LYS A 179 -5.20 3.73 1.70
CA LYS A 179 -5.50 4.14 0.31
C LYS A 179 -5.70 5.65 0.24
N LYS A 180 -6.39 6.23 1.22
CA LYS A 180 -6.47 7.69 1.39
C LYS A 180 -5.14 8.25 1.87
N LYS A 181 -4.67 9.33 1.22
CA LYS A 181 -3.48 10.10 1.65
C LYS A 181 -3.81 11.01 2.85
N GLN A 182 -4.36 10.42 3.89
CA GLN A 182 -4.73 11.14 5.10
C GLN A 182 -4.43 10.28 6.33
N LEU A 183 -3.79 10.92 7.30
CA LEU A 183 -3.59 10.40 8.64
C LEU A 183 -4.95 10.34 9.33
N SER A 184 -5.27 9.20 9.94
CA SER A 184 -6.52 9.07 10.72
C SER A 184 -6.59 10.12 11.82
N ASP A 185 -7.80 10.65 12.07
CA ASP A 185 -7.98 11.78 12.97
C ASP A 185 -7.49 11.48 14.40
N ASP A 186 -7.64 10.23 14.86
CA ASP A 186 -7.17 9.73 16.16
C ASP A 186 -5.64 9.62 16.29
N LEU A 187 -4.90 9.90 15.21
CA LEU A 187 -3.44 9.84 15.16
C LEU A 187 -2.82 11.20 14.83
N LYS A 188 -3.62 12.24 14.60
CA LYS A 188 -3.12 13.58 14.26
C LYS A 188 -2.22 14.13 15.37
N ASP A 189 -2.63 14.03 16.62
CA ASP A 189 -1.84 14.59 17.72
C ASP A 189 -0.47 13.91 17.86
N ASP A 190 -0.42 12.59 17.62
CA ASP A 190 0.81 11.80 17.71
C ASP A 190 1.71 11.96 16.47
N PHE A 191 1.13 12.09 15.26
CA PHE A 191 1.82 11.90 13.98
C PHE A 191 1.64 13.00 12.92
N ASN A 192 0.95 14.11 13.20
CA ASN A 192 0.69 15.16 12.19
C ASN A 192 1.98 15.74 11.58
N ASP A 193 3.03 15.86 12.39
CA ASP A 193 4.34 16.37 11.98
C ASP A 193 5.24 15.28 11.34
N CYS A 194 4.74 14.05 11.19
CA CYS A 194 5.53 12.90 10.75
C CYS A 194 5.39 12.66 9.25
N ASP A 195 6.33 13.18 8.47
CA ASP A 195 6.25 13.16 7.01
C ASP A 195 6.15 11.77 6.38
N PHE A 196 6.64 10.74 7.06
CA PHE A 196 6.62 9.34 6.62
C PHE A 196 5.34 8.58 7.03
N PHE A 197 4.51 9.17 7.88
CA PHE A 197 3.29 8.57 8.41
C PHE A 197 2.01 9.29 7.97
N LYS A 198 2.04 10.04 6.87
CA LYS A 198 0.85 10.72 6.31
C LYS A 198 -0.27 9.79 5.85
N ARG A 199 -0.02 8.48 5.79
CA ARG A 199 -0.98 7.43 5.39
C ARG A 199 -1.20 6.40 6.50
N LEU A 200 -0.92 6.79 7.74
CA LEU A 200 -1.06 5.93 8.90
C LEU A 200 -2.54 5.86 9.31
N ARG A 201 -2.99 4.65 9.60
CA ARG A 201 -4.34 4.39 10.08
C ARG A 201 -4.32 3.32 11.15
N ARG A 202 -5.17 3.48 12.17
CA ARG A 202 -5.43 2.45 13.16
C ARG A 202 -6.51 1.49 12.66
N GLN A 203 -6.23 0.20 12.71
CA GLN A 203 -7.21 -0.87 12.51
C GLN A 203 -7.45 -1.59 13.83
N ASN A 204 -8.72 -1.74 14.21
CA ASN A 204 -9.11 -2.48 15.42
C ASN A 204 -9.76 -3.81 15.02
N TRP A 205 -9.03 -4.90 15.19
CA TRP A 205 -9.45 -6.25 14.83
C TRP A 205 -9.97 -6.99 16.05
N ASN A 206 -11.22 -7.41 16.00
CA ASN A 206 -11.83 -8.24 17.03
C ASN A 206 -11.81 -9.70 16.59
N CYS A 207 -11.09 -10.54 17.30
CA CYS A 207 -10.82 -11.93 16.97
C CYS A 207 -11.51 -12.88 17.95
N LYS A 208 -12.12 -13.94 17.42
CA LYS A 208 -12.74 -14.99 18.23
C LYS A 208 -12.63 -16.36 17.57
N TYR A 209 -12.80 -17.40 18.39
CA TYR A 209 -12.95 -18.76 17.89
C TYR A 209 -14.39 -19.00 17.41
N LYS A 210 -14.58 -19.37 16.15
CA LYS A 210 -15.88 -19.70 15.57
C LYS A 210 -15.72 -20.77 14.48
N CYS A 211 -16.65 -21.73 14.40
CA CYS A 211 -16.62 -22.80 13.38
C CYS A 211 -15.27 -23.55 13.33
N ASN A 212 -14.68 -23.79 14.49
CA ASN A 212 -13.37 -24.41 14.68
C ASN A 212 -12.16 -23.62 14.15
N ILE A 213 -12.33 -22.35 13.80
CA ILE A 213 -11.27 -21.48 13.28
C ILE A 213 -11.21 -20.17 14.08
N ASN A 214 -10.03 -19.56 14.12
CA ASN A 214 -9.83 -18.24 14.70
C ASN A 214 -10.03 -17.17 13.62
N VAL A 215 -11.13 -16.43 13.72
CA VAL A 215 -11.54 -15.39 12.77
C VAL A 215 -11.48 -14.02 13.41
N CYS A 216 -11.05 -13.04 12.64
CA CYS A 216 -10.95 -11.64 13.04
C CYS A 216 -11.83 -10.77 12.15
N GLU A 217 -12.57 -9.84 12.76
CA GLU A 217 -13.36 -8.80 12.08
C GLU A 217 -12.80 -7.41 12.39
N LEU A 218 -12.65 -6.59 11.36
CA LEU A 218 -12.29 -5.19 11.49
C LEU A 218 -13.49 -4.38 11.95
N LYS A 219 -13.44 -3.84 13.17
CA LYS A 219 -14.53 -3.05 13.76
C LYS A 219 -14.75 -1.73 13.04
N ASN A 220 -13.67 -1.05 12.70
CA ASN A 220 -13.71 0.24 12.01
C ASN A 220 -13.48 0.07 10.50
N PHE A 221 -14.14 -0.90 9.86
CA PHE A 221 -14.04 -1.16 8.42
C PHE A 221 -14.61 0.00 7.60
N VAL A 222 -13.89 0.40 6.54
CA VAL A 222 -14.32 1.41 5.58
C VAL A 222 -14.15 0.88 4.17
N TYR A 223 -15.28 0.72 3.47
CA TYR A 223 -15.31 0.29 2.08
C TYR A 223 -14.48 1.23 1.17
N GLY A 224 -13.81 0.66 0.17
CA GLY A 224 -12.90 1.39 -0.71
C GLY A 224 -11.55 1.75 -0.08
N ILE A 225 -11.40 1.62 1.25
CA ILE A 225 -10.12 1.82 1.94
C ILE A 225 -9.53 0.49 2.40
N ASP A 226 -10.31 -0.28 3.15
CA ASP A 226 -9.91 -1.59 3.65
C ASP A 226 -10.24 -2.66 2.61
N ASP A 227 -9.37 -3.65 2.51
CA ASP A 227 -9.54 -4.70 1.50
C ASP A 227 -10.60 -5.73 1.91
N GLU A 228 -10.65 -6.05 3.21
CA GLU A 228 -11.48 -7.12 3.75
C GLU A 228 -11.93 -6.76 5.16
N LYS A 229 -13.19 -7.09 5.48
CA LYS A 229 -13.74 -6.92 6.82
C LYS A 229 -13.41 -8.10 7.73
N VAL A 230 -13.33 -9.31 7.19
CA VAL A 230 -13.12 -10.54 7.96
C VAL A 230 -11.93 -11.32 7.39
N MET A 231 -11.04 -11.81 8.25
CA MET A 231 -9.95 -12.72 7.85
C MET A 231 -9.61 -13.73 8.95
N LEU A 232 -8.84 -14.76 8.57
CA LEU A 232 -8.22 -15.66 9.55
C LEU A 232 -7.10 -14.91 10.27
N ILE A 233 -6.94 -15.17 11.55
CA ILE A 233 -5.90 -14.52 12.37
C ILE A 233 -4.47 -14.80 11.86
N GLY A 234 -4.18 -15.97 11.29
CA GLY A 234 -2.89 -16.27 10.66
C GLY A 234 -2.62 -15.36 9.46
N VAL A 235 -3.66 -15.05 8.67
CA VAL A 235 -3.60 -14.08 7.56
C VAL A 235 -3.35 -12.67 8.10
N LEU A 236 -4.02 -12.29 9.20
CA LEU A 236 -3.82 -10.99 9.85
C LEU A 236 -2.38 -10.79 10.31
N ILE A 237 -1.79 -11.78 11.00
CA ILE A 237 -0.41 -11.71 11.51
C ILE A 237 0.60 -11.67 10.36
N LYS A 238 0.36 -12.44 9.29
CA LYS A 238 1.19 -12.36 8.08
C LYS A 238 1.18 -10.97 7.46
N ARG A 239 0.01 -10.33 7.37
CA ARG A 239 -0.10 -8.94 6.88
C ARG A 239 0.63 -7.97 7.81
N TRP A 240 0.49 -8.16 9.12
CA TRP A 240 1.22 -7.37 10.12
C TRP A 240 2.73 -7.45 9.89
N LEU A 241 3.30 -8.66 9.75
CA LEU A 241 4.72 -8.88 9.49
C LEU A 241 5.18 -8.19 8.19
N LYS A 242 4.38 -8.31 7.12
CA LYS A 242 4.66 -7.66 5.83
C LYS A 242 4.67 -6.13 5.97
N TYR A 243 3.70 -5.54 6.65
CA TYR A 243 3.65 -4.09 6.88
C TYR A 243 4.77 -3.61 7.79
N PHE A 244 5.04 -4.34 8.88
CA PHE A 244 6.13 -4.06 9.81
C PHE A 244 7.47 -3.99 9.07
N LEU A 245 7.84 -5.03 8.32
CA LEU A 245 9.12 -5.06 7.61
C LEU A 245 9.20 -3.98 6.53
N LYS A 246 8.09 -3.72 5.81
CA LYS A 246 8.02 -2.65 4.81
C LYS A 246 8.26 -1.28 5.42
N ASP A 247 7.63 -0.98 6.55
CA ASP A 247 7.77 0.29 7.24
C ASP A 247 9.16 0.41 7.88
N TYR A 248 9.65 -0.67 8.49
CA TYR A 248 11.00 -0.76 9.03
C TYR A 248 12.06 -0.39 7.99
N SER A 249 12.02 -0.98 6.79
CA SER A 249 13.00 -0.70 5.73
C SER A 249 13.00 0.78 5.33
N LYS A 250 11.82 1.38 5.17
CA LYS A 250 11.68 2.81 4.85
C LYS A 250 12.22 3.71 5.96
N ILE A 251 11.92 3.36 7.22
CA ILE A 251 12.41 4.10 8.39
C ILE A 251 13.94 4.02 8.44
N LYS A 252 14.50 2.82 8.30
CA LYS A 252 15.94 2.59 8.30
C LYS A 252 16.66 3.41 7.23
N GLU A 253 16.14 3.42 6.00
CA GLU A 253 16.69 4.22 4.89
C GLU A 253 16.67 5.72 5.23
N LYS A 254 15.53 6.25 5.69
CA LYS A 254 15.40 7.67 6.08
C LYS A 254 16.29 8.05 7.26
N LEU A 255 16.39 7.19 8.28
CA LEU A 255 17.27 7.43 9.42
C LEU A 255 18.73 7.44 9.00
N ASN A 256 19.14 6.57 8.09
CA ASN A 256 20.51 6.58 7.56
C ASN A 256 20.83 7.93 6.89
N HIS A 257 19.90 8.55 6.17
CA HIS A 257 20.10 9.91 5.64
C HIS A 257 20.25 10.99 6.72
N CYS A 258 19.64 10.81 7.89
CA CYS A 258 19.79 11.73 9.02
C CYS A 258 21.08 11.51 9.82
N ILE A 259 21.70 10.33 9.71
CA ILE A 259 22.90 9.93 10.49
C ILE A 259 24.19 10.00 9.65
N ASN A 260 24.14 9.61 8.36
CA ASN A 260 25.30 9.38 7.49
C ASN A 260 25.64 10.55 6.55
N ASN A 261 25.20 11.79 6.82
CA ASN A 261 25.62 12.90 5.96
C ASN A 261 27.13 13.14 6.13
N GLU A 262 27.91 12.66 5.16
CA GLU A 262 29.38 12.63 5.09
C GLU A 262 30.03 14.02 5.05
N GLU A 263 29.24 15.09 4.88
CA GLU A 263 29.72 16.43 5.20
C GLU A 263 29.57 16.67 6.71
N LYS A 264 30.71 16.63 7.41
CA LYS A 264 30.92 17.08 8.80
C LYS A 264 30.62 18.58 9.00
N LYS A 265 29.43 19.04 8.59
CA LYS A 265 28.76 20.20 9.16
C LYS A 265 27.47 19.65 9.74
N ILE A 266 27.44 19.57 11.07
CA ILE A 266 26.25 19.32 11.89
C ILE A 266 25.26 20.45 11.59
N SER A 267 24.59 20.37 10.46
CA SER A 267 23.41 21.16 10.20
C SER A 267 22.28 20.40 10.88
N CYS A 268 21.81 20.94 11.99
CA CYS A 268 20.51 20.57 12.53
C CYS A 268 19.47 20.60 11.40
N ILE A 269 19.10 19.45 10.86
CA ILE A 269 17.97 19.40 9.95
C ILE A 269 16.76 19.25 10.86
N ARG A 270 15.99 20.33 11.07
CA ARG A 270 14.74 20.29 11.87
C ARG A 270 13.83 19.12 11.45
N GLY A 271 13.85 18.78 10.16
CA GLY A 271 13.17 17.60 9.62
C GLY A 271 13.70 16.27 10.18
N CYS A 272 15.00 16.11 10.40
CA CYS A 272 15.58 14.90 10.99
C CYS A 272 15.21 14.72 12.46
N TYR A 273 15.25 15.79 13.26
CA TYR A 273 14.80 15.73 14.66
C TYR A 273 13.34 15.25 14.76
N LYS A 274 12.43 15.91 14.03
CA LYS A 274 11.01 15.51 13.98
C LYS A 274 10.85 14.08 13.49
N ASN A 275 11.58 13.67 12.46
CA ASN A 275 11.53 12.30 11.97
C ASN A 275 11.92 11.30 13.05
N CYS A 276 12.91 11.59 13.89
CA CYS A 276 13.37 10.69 14.94
C CYS A 276 12.38 10.58 16.10
N GLU A 277 11.72 11.67 16.50
CA GLU A 277 10.61 11.64 17.46
C GLU A 277 9.45 10.78 16.95
N CYS A 278 9.09 10.95 15.68
CA CYS A 278 8.06 10.15 15.03
C CYS A 278 8.40 8.66 15.00
N VAL A 279 9.66 8.31 14.74
CA VAL A 279 10.12 6.91 14.73
C VAL A 279 10.00 6.31 16.13
N GLU A 280 10.39 7.04 17.17
CA GLU A 280 10.25 6.59 18.55
C GLU A 280 8.79 6.28 18.91
N LYS A 281 7.86 7.18 18.56
CA LYS A 281 6.41 6.92 18.75
C LYS A 281 5.99 5.66 18.01
N TRP A 282 6.43 5.46 16.78
CA TRP A 282 6.10 4.26 16.01
C TRP A 282 6.68 2.98 16.62
N ILE A 283 7.94 3.00 17.09
CA ILE A 283 8.57 1.87 17.80
C ILE A 283 7.70 1.47 18.98
N SER A 284 7.35 2.43 19.84
CA SER A 284 6.52 2.18 21.03
C SER A 284 5.16 1.55 20.69
N LYS A 285 4.49 2.04 19.64
CA LYS A 285 3.24 1.41 19.17
C LYS A 285 3.50 -0.02 18.66
N LYS A 286 4.57 -0.25 17.89
CA LYS A 286 4.89 -1.59 17.33
C LYS A 286 5.34 -2.60 18.38
N GLU A 287 6.06 -2.19 19.41
CA GLU A 287 6.37 -3.03 20.55
C GLU A 287 5.10 -3.50 21.25
N LYS A 288 4.15 -2.59 21.47
CA LYS A 288 2.86 -2.92 22.07
C LYS A 288 2.05 -3.89 21.19
N GLU A 289 1.94 -3.60 19.90
CA GLU A 289 1.26 -4.47 18.93
C GLU A 289 1.88 -5.88 18.92
N TRP A 290 3.22 -5.97 18.86
CA TRP A 290 3.92 -7.26 18.83
C TRP A 290 3.77 -8.02 20.16
N THR A 291 3.81 -7.31 21.28
CA THR A 291 3.57 -7.91 22.61
C THR A 291 2.17 -8.49 22.70
N ASP A 292 1.15 -7.75 22.24
CA ASP A 292 -0.23 -8.24 22.21
C ASP A 292 -0.38 -9.46 21.28
N ILE A 293 0.22 -9.42 20.08
CA ILE A 293 0.22 -10.56 19.15
C ILE A 293 0.89 -11.78 19.77
N LYS A 294 2.05 -11.60 20.41
CA LYS A 294 2.78 -12.69 21.07
C LYS A 294 1.99 -13.29 22.23
N ALA A 295 1.54 -12.47 23.17
CA ALA A 295 0.87 -12.93 24.37
C ALA A 295 -0.47 -13.61 24.06
N ARG A 296 -1.23 -13.05 23.13
CA ARG A 296 -2.60 -13.48 22.87
C ARG A 296 -2.70 -14.55 21.79
N TYR A 297 -1.69 -14.66 20.95
CA TYR A 297 -1.67 -15.63 19.88
C TYR A 297 -0.48 -16.54 20.04
N VAL A 298 0.75 -16.05 19.84
CA VAL A 298 1.93 -16.89 19.69
C VAL A 298 2.22 -17.80 20.90
N GLN A 299 2.11 -17.29 22.13
CA GLN A 299 2.33 -18.05 23.38
C GLN A 299 1.22 -19.08 23.66
N GLN A 300 0.09 -19.01 22.95
CA GLN A 300 -0.97 -20.02 23.04
C GLN A 300 -0.73 -21.22 22.11
N TYR A 301 0.18 -21.12 21.13
CA TYR A 301 0.50 -22.19 20.16
C TYR A 301 1.85 -22.86 20.43
N GLU A 302 2.69 -22.29 21.29
CA GLU A 302 4.06 -22.76 21.54
C GLU A 302 4.42 -22.66 23.02
N SER A 303 4.84 -23.78 23.61
CA SER A 303 5.12 -23.88 25.05
C SER A 303 6.34 -23.09 25.51
N LYS A 304 7.20 -22.61 24.60
CA LYS A 304 8.45 -21.90 24.90
C LYS A 304 8.73 -20.78 23.91
N ASP A 305 9.26 -19.65 24.41
CA ASP A 305 9.68 -18.48 23.58
C ASP A 305 10.74 -18.86 22.51
N GLU A 306 11.54 -19.90 22.75
CA GLU A 306 12.57 -20.38 21.79
C GLU A 306 11.96 -20.98 20.51
N ASP A 307 10.84 -21.70 20.65
CA ASP A 307 10.13 -22.27 19.51
C ASP A 307 9.62 -21.14 18.61
N VAL A 308 9.11 -20.06 19.22
CA VAL A 308 8.51 -18.92 18.52
C VAL A 308 9.52 -18.22 17.65
N SER A 309 10.70 -17.93 18.23
CA SER A 309 11.78 -17.29 17.49
C SER A 309 12.21 -18.14 16.30
N SER A 310 12.36 -19.46 16.49
CA SER A 310 12.76 -20.39 15.43
C SER A 310 11.73 -20.50 14.31
N LYS A 311 10.44 -20.59 14.62
CA LYS A 311 9.38 -20.72 13.62
C LYS A 311 9.11 -19.41 12.89
N LEU A 312 9.15 -18.27 13.59
CA LEU A 312 9.09 -16.96 12.93
C LEU A 312 10.26 -16.80 11.96
N LYS A 313 11.47 -17.19 12.37
CA LYS A 313 12.66 -17.14 11.52
C LYS A 313 12.49 -18.00 10.27
N LYS A 314 11.99 -19.24 10.43
CA LYS A 314 11.66 -20.14 9.29
C LYS A 314 10.62 -19.50 8.37
N PHE A 315 9.55 -18.93 8.94
CA PHE A 315 8.49 -18.27 8.18
C PHE A 315 9.00 -17.08 7.37
N LEU A 316 9.84 -16.24 7.96
CA LEU A 316 10.45 -15.09 7.30
C LEU A 316 11.49 -15.47 6.22
N LYS A 317 11.91 -16.75 6.13
CA LYS A 317 12.75 -17.25 5.03
C LYS A 317 11.94 -17.60 3.77
N GLN A 318 10.61 -17.68 3.85
CA GLN A 318 9.77 -17.97 2.69
C GLN A 318 9.88 -16.86 1.63
N GLU A 319 9.68 -17.21 0.35
CA GLU A 319 9.94 -16.34 -0.81
C GLU A 319 9.26 -14.95 -0.70
N LEU A 320 8.05 -14.89 -0.13
CA LEU A 320 7.30 -13.64 -0.01
C LEU A 320 8.03 -12.57 0.82
N PHE A 321 8.88 -12.98 1.76
CA PHE A 321 9.54 -12.10 2.71
C PHE A 321 10.97 -11.76 2.29
N THR A 322 11.54 -12.45 1.30
CA THR A 322 12.95 -12.33 0.92
C THR A 322 13.38 -10.88 0.73
N ASN A 323 12.62 -10.09 -0.04
CA ASN A 323 12.95 -8.68 -0.28
C ASN A 323 12.74 -7.81 0.96
N TYR A 324 11.68 -8.05 1.72
CA TYR A 324 11.37 -7.30 2.95
C TYR A 324 12.46 -7.51 4.01
N VAL A 325 12.86 -8.76 4.22
CA VAL A 325 13.93 -9.15 5.15
C VAL A 325 15.27 -8.61 4.68
N LYS A 326 15.64 -8.78 3.41
CA LYS A 326 16.90 -8.25 2.86
C LYS A 326 17.03 -6.75 3.08
N ASN A 327 15.96 -5.98 2.88
CA ASN A 327 15.97 -4.54 3.10
C ASN A 327 16.04 -4.16 4.59
N ALA A 328 15.48 -5.00 5.47
CA ALA A 328 15.54 -4.80 6.93
C ALA A 328 16.93 -5.09 7.51
N LEU A 329 17.62 -6.14 7.05
CA LEU A 329 18.92 -6.59 7.57
C LEU A 329 20.10 -5.71 7.16
N ALA A 330 21.19 -5.76 7.93
CA ALA A 330 22.43 -5.08 7.58
C ALA A 330 23.08 -5.72 6.32
N THR A 331 23.99 -4.99 5.66
CA THR A 331 24.72 -5.51 4.50
C THR A 331 25.51 -6.76 4.90
N GLY A 332 25.32 -7.86 4.18
CA GLY A 332 25.99 -9.14 4.45
C GLY A 332 25.38 -9.95 5.61
N GLU A 333 24.36 -9.44 6.27
CA GLU A 333 23.66 -10.14 7.34
C GLU A 333 22.52 -11.02 6.80
N THR A 334 22.34 -12.18 7.42
CA THR A 334 21.21 -13.08 7.21
C THR A 334 20.37 -13.20 8.48
N LEU A 335 19.15 -13.74 8.38
CA LEU A 335 18.35 -14.05 9.55
C LEU A 335 19.13 -14.95 10.53
N ASP A 336 19.90 -15.91 10.01
CA ASP A 336 20.66 -16.88 10.81
C ASP A 336 21.81 -16.24 11.59
N THR A 337 22.42 -15.20 11.04
CA THR A 337 23.56 -14.50 11.62
C THR A 337 23.17 -13.25 12.43
N MET A 338 21.87 -12.96 12.59
CA MET A 338 21.43 -11.83 13.40
C MET A 338 21.96 -12.00 14.83
N LYS A 339 22.71 -11.01 15.31
CA LYS A 339 23.27 -11.04 16.67
C LYS A 339 22.14 -10.94 17.69
N GLU A 340 21.87 -12.03 18.41
CA GLU A 340 20.88 -12.06 19.50
C GLU A 340 21.21 -11.02 20.60
N SER A 341 22.49 -10.67 20.74
CA SER A 341 23.00 -9.64 21.67
C SER A 341 22.45 -8.24 21.39
N ASP A 342 22.01 -7.94 20.16
CA ASP A 342 21.45 -6.62 19.79
C ASP A 342 20.09 -6.33 20.45
N GLY A 343 19.53 -7.28 21.22
CA GLY A 343 18.34 -7.07 22.03
C GLY A 343 18.50 -7.28 23.53
N CYS A 344 19.72 -7.50 24.03
CA CYS A 344 19.97 -7.59 25.47
C CYS A 344 20.22 -6.17 26.02
N LYS A 345 19.16 -5.51 26.52
CA LYS A 345 19.29 -4.21 27.22
C LYS A 345 20.00 -4.35 28.58
N GLU A 346 20.05 -5.55 29.16
CA GLU A 346 20.83 -5.84 30.36
C GLU A 346 22.25 -6.27 29.97
N SER A 347 23.16 -5.29 29.98
CA SER A 347 24.59 -5.55 30.08
C SER A 347 24.88 -6.30 31.39
N SER A 348 25.07 -7.62 31.29
CA SER A 348 26.18 -8.36 31.89
C SER A 348 26.89 -7.79 33.13
N GLU A 349 26.18 -7.49 34.21
CA GLU A 349 26.80 -7.32 35.55
C GLU A 349 26.37 -8.38 36.57
N SER A 350 25.38 -9.22 36.24
CA SER A 350 25.02 -10.37 37.09
C SER A 350 25.36 -11.68 36.36
N LYS A 351 26.44 -12.33 36.80
CA LYS A 351 26.77 -13.71 36.43
C LYS A 351 25.53 -14.59 36.67
N GLY A 352 24.90 -15.07 35.59
CA GLY A 352 23.98 -16.22 35.67
C GLY A 352 22.56 -16.07 35.13
N LYS A 353 22.11 -14.93 34.60
CA LYS A 353 20.84 -14.89 33.85
C LYS A 353 21.10 -14.94 32.35
N SER A 354 20.81 -16.09 31.72
CA SER A 354 20.85 -16.24 30.26
C SER A 354 19.91 -15.21 29.63
N CYS A 355 20.41 -14.36 28.73
CA CYS A 355 19.57 -13.41 28.00
C CYS A 355 18.46 -14.19 27.29
N LYS A 356 17.19 -13.81 27.49
CA LYS A 356 16.08 -14.42 26.75
C LYS A 356 16.36 -14.24 25.26
N ARG A 357 16.33 -15.34 24.49
CA ARG A 357 16.46 -15.27 23.03
C ARG A 357 15.39 -14.37 22.46
N ASN A 358 15.79 -13.23 21.92
CA ASN A 358 14.89 -12.30 21.28
C ASN A 358 14.49 -12.82 19.89
N ASP A 359 13.23 -12.61 19.52
CA ASP A 359 12.73 -12.87 18.18
C ASP A 359 13.18 -11.79 17.18
N VAL A 360 13.07 -12.08 15.88
CA VAL A 360 13.50 -11.20 14.78
C VAL A 360 12.88 -9.80 14.87
N ILE A 361 11.60 -9.69 15.26
CA ILE A 361 10.90 -8.40 15.35
C ILE A 361 11.48 -7.57 16.49
N THR A 362 11.71 -8.20 17.64
CA THR A 362 12.29 -7.57 18.83
C THR A 362 13.70 -7.07 18.54
N ILE A 363 14.54 -7.88 17.87
CA ILE A 363 15.90 -7.46 17.46
C ILE A 363 15.84 -6.25 16.53
N LEU A 364 14.95 -6.26 15.52
CA LEU A 364 14.79 -5.14 14.59
C LEU A 364 14.36 -3.86 15.34
N LEU A 365 13.36 -3.94 16.23
CA LEU A 365 12.92 -2.80 17.04
C LEU A 365 14.05 -2.20 17.88
N ASN A 366 14.82 -3.03 18.60
CA ASN A 366 15.96 -2.58 19.41
C ASN A 366 17.03 -1.87 18.55
N ARG A 367 17.33 -2.38 17.36
CA ARG A 367 18.26 -1.72 16.43
C ARG A 367 17.77 -0.35 15.98
N LEU A 368 16.46 -0.19 15.75
CA LEU A 368 15.90 1.11 15.45
C LEU A 368 15.97 2.06 16.65
N GLU A 369 15.72 1.58 17.87
CA GLU A 369 15.90 2.39 19.07
C GLU A 369 17.33 2.90 19.21
N ASP A 370 18.34 2.06 19.01
CA ASP A 370 19.74 2.48 19.10
C ASP A 370 20.12 3.50 18.03
N LYS A 371 19.59 3.35 16.81
CA LYS A 371 19.72 4.38 15.77
C LYS A 371 19.00 5.68 16.16
N MET A 372 17.85 5.57 16.81
CA MET A 372 17.07 6.70 17.26
C MET A 372 17.81 7.47 18.37
N LYS A 373 18.42 6.78 19.35
CA LYS A 373 19.30 7.40 20.36
C LYS A 373 20.44 8.22 19.72
N LYS A 374 21.09 7.67 18.69
CA LYS A 374 22.13 8.38 17.91
C LYS A 374 21.57 9.58 17.15
N CYS A 375 20.39 9.43 16.54
CA CYS A 375 19.75 10.55 15.86
C CYS A 375 19.42 11.70 16.82
N LYS A 376 18.85 11.39 17.99
CA LYS A 376 18.53 12.41 19.01
C LYS A 376 19.76 13.14 19.50
N THR A 377 20.87 12.44 19.77
CA THR A 377 22.11 13.10 20.21
C THR A 377 22.74 13.97 19.14
N GLN A 378 22.64 13.61 17.87
CA GLN A 378 23.16 14.42 16.75
C GLN A 378 22.33 15.68 16.45
N HIS A 379 21.01 15.61 16.69
CA HIS A 379 20.06 16.68 16.38
C HIS A 379 19.44 17.33 17.63
N ASP A 380 20.06 17.16 18.80
CA ASP A 380 19.59 17.72 20.07
C ASP A 380 19.54 19.25 20.01
N GLN A 381 18.34 19.80 20.21
CA GLN A 381 18.07 21.24 20.15
C GLN A 381 18.73 21.99 21.32
N SER A 382 18.99 21.32 22.44
CA SER A 382 19.54 21.93 23.66
C SER A 382 21.06 22.08 23.64
N LYS A 383 21.77 21.27 22.84
CA LYS A 383 23.24 21.27 22.76
C LYS A 383 23.80 22.06 21.57
N ASN A 384 22.94 22.57 20.68
CA ASN A 384 23.34 23.34 19.51
C ASN A 384 22.63 24.70 19.48
N GLU A 385 23.22 25.74 20.09
CA GLU A 385 22.74 27.13 20.01
C GLU A 385 22.59 27.65 18.56
N ASN A 386 23.24 27.01 17.58
CA ASN A 386 23.14 27.34 16.16
C ASN A 386 21.92 26.73 15.43
N CYS A 387 21.13 25.88 16.08
CA CYS A 387 19.94 25.24 15.50
C CYS A 387 18.82 26.27 15.20
N PHE A 388 18.83 27.43 15.89
CA PHE A 388 17.85 28.51 15.74
C PHE A 388 18.21 29.57 14.68
N LYS A 389 19.43 29.56 14.11
CA LYS A 389 19.93 30.67 13.27
C LYS A 389 19.76 30.50 11.75
N THR A 390 19.18 29.41 11.27
CA THR A 390 18.92 29.23 9.82
C THR A 390 17.45 28.97 9.54
N LEU A 391 16.61 29.99 9.80
CA LEU A 391 15.45 30.19 8.94
C LEU A 391 15.98 30.72 7.60
N PRO A 392 15.86 30.00 6.47
CA PRO A 392 15.82 30.73 5.21
C PRO A 392 14.63 31.70 5.33
N PRO A 393 14.79 33.01 5.04
CA PRO A 393 13.67 33.92 5.06
C PRO A 393 12.55 33.34 4.19
N PRO A 394 11.27 33.54 4.57
CA PRO A 394 10.16 33.15 3.71
C PRO A 394 10.44 33.66 2.30
N PRO A 395 10.23 32.86 1.24
CA PRO A 395 10.59 33.26 -0.11
C PRO A 395 9.93 34.60 -0.40
N ARG A 396 10.74 35.66 -0.52
CA ARG A 396 10.25 36.96 -0.95
C ARG A 396 9.54 36.73 -2.29
N PRO A 397 8.35 37.32 -2.53
CA PRO A 397 7.70 37.20 -3.82
C PRO A 397 8.70 37.61 -4.90
N ARG A 398 9.07 36.66 -5.78
CA ARG A 398 10.03 36.91 -6.84
C ARG A 398 9.47 38.03 -7.72
N ARG A 399 10.05 39.23 -7.62
CA ARG A 399 9.86 40.26 -8.65
C ARG A 399 10.33 39.65 -9.97
N ARG A 400 9.42 39.61 -10.94
CA ARG A 400 9.66 39.17 -12.32
C ARG A 400 10.90 39.89 -12.87
N ARG A 401 11.95 39.15 -13.21
CA ARG A 401 12.98 39.64 -14.14
C ARG A 401 12.55 39.25 -15.56
N PRO A 402 12.68 40.14 -16.56
CA PRO A 402 12.27 39.85 -17.94
C PRO A 402 13.14 38.75 -18.55
N PRO A 403 12.65 37.96 -19.51
CA PRO A 403 13.45 36.94 -20.17
C PRO A 403 14.52 37.58 -21.05
N VAL A 404 15.75 37.08 -20.91
CA VAL A 404 16.86 37.38 -21.82
C VAL A 404 16.68 36.54 -23.09
N LEU A 405 16.57 37.22 -24.24
CA LEU A 405 16.60 36.62 -25.58
C LEU A 405 17.91 35.84 -25.79
N ARG A 406 17.82 34.54 -26.08
CA ARG A 406 18.93 33.80 -26.72
C ARG A 406 18.52 33.39 -28.13
N ARG A 407 19.23 33.97 -29.10
CA ARG A 407 19.23 33.61 -30.53
C ARG A 407 19.59 32.13 -30.72
N GLY A 408 18.91 31.50 -31.67
CA GLY A 408 18.94 30.05 -31.90
C GLY A 408 20.13 29.55 -32.71
N VAL A 409 20.24 28.23 -32.83
CA VAL A 409 21.02 27.51 -33.86
C VAL A 409 20.46 26.09 -34.05
N ARG A 410 20.16 25.79 -35.33
CA ARG A 410 20.19 24.53 -36.12
C ARG A 410 19.29 23.32 -35.80
N ARG A 411 18.41 23.04 -36.77
CA ARG A 411 17.88 21.72 -37.16
C ARG A 411 18.94 20.91 -37.92
N VAL A 412 19.05 19.59 -37.68
CA VAL A 412 19.24 18.48 -38.66
C VAL A 412 18.92 17.12 -37.96
N PRO A 413 18.75 15.96 -38.65
CA PRO A 413 17.50 15.47 -39.24
C PRO A 413 16.99 14.11 -38.69
N ARG A 414 15.78 13.77 -39.15
CA ARG A 414 15.01 12.53 -39.00
C ARG A 414 15.71 11.33 -39.65
N ALA A 415 15.91 10.24 -38.90
CA ALA A 415 16.29 8.94 -39.45
C ALA A 415 15.03 8.06 -39.60
N ARG A 416 14.76 7.64 -40.85
CA ARG A 416 13.83 6.55 -41.19
C ARG A 416 14.54 5.21 -40.92
N GLN A 417 13.85 4.26 -40.31
CA GLN A 417 13.99 2.85 -40.65
C GLN A 417 12.60 2.24 -40.62
N GLY A 418 12.16 1.81 -41.80
CA GLY A 418 10.96 1.00 -41.98
C GLY A 418 11.24 -0.46 -41.65
N GLY A 419 10.16 -1.15 -41.32
CA GLY A 419 10.08 -2.59 -41.16
C GLY A 419 8.60 -2.94 -41.16
N GLU A 420 8.04 -3.12 -42.36
CA GLU A 420 6.74 -3.75 -42.56
C GLU A 420 6.81 -5.20 -42.07
N ARG A 421 5.74 -5.64 -41.40
CA ARG A 421 5.15 -6.98 -41.61
C ARG A 421 3.71 -6.96 -41.16
N GLU A 422 2.88 -7.38 -42.09
CA GLU A 422 1.43 -7.42 -42.12
C GLU A 422 0.85 -8.32 -41.01
N ALA A 423 -0.32 -7.94 -40.51
CA ALA A 423 -1.22 -8.85 -39.81
C ALA A 423 -2.60 -8.69 -40.45
N GLU A 424 -3.05 -9.78 -41.09
CA GLU A 424 -4.32 -9.92 -41.80
C GLU A 424 -5.53 -9.62 -40.90
N GLU A 425 -6.42 -8.76 -41.38
CA GLU A 425 -7.80 -8.65 -40.90
C GLU A 425 -8.59 -9.88 -41.36
N LYS A 426 -9.20 -10.60 -40.42
CA LYS A 426 -10.37 -11.44 -40.70
C LYS A 426 -11.61 -10.69 -40.25
N LYS A 427 -12.45 -10.33 -41.23
CA LYS A 427 -13.82 -9.89 -41.04
C LYS A 427 -14.70 -11.11 -40.77
N GLU A 428 -15.47 -11.09 -39.69
CA GLU A 428 -16.69 -11.87 -39.58
C GLU A 428 -17.87 -10.89 -39.54
N GLU A 429 -18.77 -11.07 -40.50
CA GLU A 429 -20.08 -10.43 -40.57
C GLU A 429 -21.06 -11.22 -39.70
N GLU A 430 -21.84 -10.54 -38.86
CA GLU A 430 -23.14 -11.04 -38.41
C GLU A 430 -24.21 -9.95 -38.63
N LYS A 431 -25.25 -10.33 -39.39
CA LYS A 431 -26.56 -9.69 -39.48
C LYS A 431 -27.42 -10.16 -38.30
N GLU A 432 -28.21 -9.27 -37.69
CA GLU A 432 -29.69 -9.15 -37.74
C GLU A 432 -30.09 -8.92 -36.25
N GLU A 433 -31.14 -8.24 -35.80
CA GLU A 433 -32.41 -7.81 -36.35
C GLU A 433 -33.01 -6.78 -35.36
N ASP A 434 -33.96 -5.98 -35.84
CA ASP A 434 -34.70 -4.93 -35.14
C ASP A 434 -35.48 -5.42 -33.90
N THR A 435 -35.52 -4.62 -32.84
CA THR A 435 -36.71 -4.52 -31.97
C THR A 435 -36.81 -3.13 -31.34
N GLU A 436 -37.87 -2.41 -31.72
CA GLU A 436 -38.29 -1.12 -31.15
C GLU A 436 -38.63 -1.22 -29.66
N GLY A 437 -38.27 -0.17 -28.89
CA GLY A 437 -38.89 0.06 -27.59
C GLY A 437 -38.26 1.15 -26.71
N LYS A 438 -38.86 2.35 -26.78
CA LYS A 438 -38.77 3.50 -25.84
C LYS A 438 -37.56 4.43 -25.91
N VAL A 439 -37.75 5.47 -26.73
CA VAL A 439 -37.00 6.73 -26.79
C VAL A 439 -37.14 7.52 -25.48
N GLN A 440 -36.02 7.72 -24.78
CA GLN A 440 -35.78 8.94 -24.00
C GLN A 440 -35.05 9.94 -24.91
N PRO A 441 -35.29 11.26 -24.81
CA PRO A 441 -34.66 12.24 -25.68
C PRO A 441 -33.13 12.20 -25.49
N PRO A 442 -32.33 12.26 -26.58
CA PRO A 442 -30.89 12.20 -26.49
C PRO A 442 -30.37 13.46 -25.78
N PRO A 443 -29.37 13.35 -24.88
CA PRO A 443 -28.61 14.52 -24.50
C PRO A 443 -27.91 15.09 -25.74
N ALA A 444 -27.80 16.41 -25.82
CA ALA A 444 -27.14 17.12 -26.91
C ALA A 444 -25.75 16.52 -27.20
N PRO A 445 -25.29 16.49 -28.47
CA PRO A 445 -24.03 15.85 -28.83
C PRO A 445 -22.87 16.59 -28.17
N THR A 446 -22.32 16.02 -27.12
CA THR A 446 -21.05 16.43 -26.54
C THR A 446 -19.94 15.89 -27.45
N GLN A 447 -19.36 16.76 -28.26
CA GLN A 447 -18.23 16.44 -29.14
C GLN A 447 -17.09 15.82 -28.32
N SER A 448 -16.58 14.66 -28.72
CA SER A 448 -15.59 13.91 -27.93
C SER A 448 -14.34 14.77 -27.68
N ALA A 449 -13.75 14.67 -26.50
CA ALA A 449 -12.50 15.37 -26.19
C ALA A 449 -11.40 15.06 -27.22
N CYS A 450 -11.38 13.86 -27.78
CA CYS A 450 -10.45 13.47 -28.84
C CYS A 450 -10.72 14.24 -30.14
N GLU A 451 -11.99 14.42 -30.53
CA GLU A 451 -12.38 15.16 -31.74
C GLU A 451 -12.07 16.66 -31.64
N ILE A 452 -12.20 17.25 -30.45
CA ILE A 452 -11.82 18.65 -30.19
C ILE A 452 -10.31 18.82 -30.37
N VAL A 453 -9.51 17.89 -29.85
CA VAL A 453 -8.05 17.91 -30.03
C VAL A 453 -7.68 17.73 -31.50
N ASP A 454 -8.28 16.77 -32.19
CA ASP A 454 -8.01 16.48 -33.60
C ASP A 454 -8.44 17.63 -34.53
N GLY A 455 -9.53 18.33 -34.20
CA GLY A 455 -10.00 19.49 -34.95
C GLY A 455 -9.09 20.71 -34.84
N ILE A 456 -8.40 20.87 -33.71
CA ILE A 456 -7.45 21.97 -33.49
C ILE A 456 -6.09 21.63 -34.11
N LEU A 457 -5.65 20.37 -34.09
CA LEU A 457 -4.35 19.95 -34.64
C LEU A 457 -4.28 19.93 -36.17
N LYS A 458 -5.41 20.05 -36.87
CA LYS A 458 -5.52 20.23 -38.32
C LYS A 458 -5.37 21.70 -38.69
#